data_AF-A0A2W6AH72-F1
#
_entry.id   AF-A0A2W6AH72-F1
#
_cell.length_a   1.000
_cell.length_b   1.000
_cell.length_c   1.000
_cell.angle_alpha   90.00
_cell.angle_beta   90.00
_cell.angle_gamma   90.00
#
_symmetry.space_group_name_H-M   'P 1'
#
loop_
_entity.id
_entity.type
_entity.pdbx_description
1 polymer ?
#
loop_
_entity_poly.entity_id
_entity_poly.type
_entity_poly.pdbx_seq_one_letter_code
_entity_poly.pdbx_strand_id
1 'polypeptide(L)'
;MRYRPAISIALLFLLLLTATAAAAQPAPHRAALAVRWAGNRVGTYVVSFSEDSISGAELLQRAFGAALEMDWQAGGLVAAISGVGCHPPTEQTFCQCQGSGSCTYWRYFHLKGGKWVYSSQGATAYQVHDGDVEGWSWASADTPPPLYSFAQLTAPPSPTSRPPTHAPHPSPTRISPTAAPLPSSTAGSVARATLVASPSPSAQPSPQMGEGVLPSAQPSPMSGEAVAAASPSPSAQPSPTSEKGGAVGSITQNSGRTQSAPTKTQNSLITPLLALLPLVAVVLLALGRRGQRGYVLNSRTWLAWLLGALLLVSANPYYLLMLLLVCLSVYLTCTPPDGPGISGGLLLRFGLVITGFVVLFNFLTAHYGQTVIARLPSGWPAIGGILTLEGLTAGLLRGLALLTLLAVFAVFNRVMDHYELLKLIPRPLYRVGLAASVAVAFVPQTLAAARDIAAAQQLRGYRVRTRDLLPLFAPLLTLGLEKAVQMAEALETRAWGYAAPRERTRYRHVTLRRADFVVIITALTAAALALGVRLWGWLPDYSPYPSLSLPDFNPAMLLMLLLLTPAALALLRRAPHSPPQAVLGATRYEV
;
A
#
# COMPACT_ATOMS: atom_id res chain seq x y z
N MET A 1 -46.61 -29.87 -1.98
CA MET A 1 -45.66 -30.98 -2.26
C MET A 1 -44.92 -30.70 -3.59
N ARG A 2 -43.75 -30.03 -3.59
CA ARG A 2 -43.02 -29.73 -4.85
C ARG A 2 -41.49 -29.87 -4.83
N TYR A 3 -40.88 -30.26 -3.70
CA TYR A 3 -39.41 -30.38 -3.56
C TYR A 3 -38.86 -31.82 -3.48
N ARG A 4 -39.73 -32.85 -3.58
CA ARG A 4 -39.29 -34.25 -3.47
C ARG A 4 -38.37 -34.76 -4.61
N PRO A 5 -38.46 -34.33 -5.89
CA PRO A 5 -37.58 -34.88 -6.94
C PRO A 5 -36.14 -34.33 -6.85
N ALA A 6 -35.94 -33.10 -6.38
CA ALA A 6 -34.61 -32.49 -6.29
C ALA A 6 -33.70 -33.20 -5.27
N ILE A 7 -34.27 -33.65 -4.15
CA ILE A 7 -33.52 -34.35 -3.09
C ILE A 7 -33.09 -35.74 -3.58
N SER A 8 -33.93 -36.45 -4.33
CA SER A 8 -33.61 -37.77 -4.89
C SER A 8 -32.50 -37.71 -5.94
N ILE A 9 -32.49 -36.68 -6.79
CA ILE A 9 -31.40 -36.48 -7.78
C ILE A 9 -30.09 -36.12 -7.07
N ALA A 10 -30.13 -35.26 -6.05
CA ALA A 10 -28.94 -34.91 -5.26
C ALA A 10 -28.35 -36.14 -4.52
N LEU A 11 -29.20 -37.02 -3.97
CA LEU A 11 -28.76 -38.27 -3.33
C LEU A 11 -28.19 -39.28 -4.34
N LEU A 12 -28.76 -39.38 -5.54
CA LEU A 12 -28.20 -40.23 -6.61
C LEU A 12 -26.83 -39.72 -7.06
N PHE A 13 -26.66 -38.40 -7.21
CA PHE A 13 -25.37 -37.78 -7.52
C PHE A 13 -24.34 -38.02 -6.40
N LEU A 14 -24.74 -37.93 -5.14
CA LEU A 14 -23.88 -38.18 -3.98
C LEU A 14 -23.40 -39.63 -3.91
N LEU A 15 -24.24 -40.60 -4.30
CA LEU A 15 -23.91 -42.04 -4.35
C LEU A 15 -23.06 -42.43 -5.57
N LEU A 16 -23.15 -41.67 -6.67
CA LEU A 16 -22.28 -41.82 -7.85
C LEU A 16 -20.88 -41.20 -7.64
N LEU A 17 -20.73 -40.23 -6.73
CA LEU A 17 -19.41 -39.64 -6.41
C LEU A 17 -18.53 -40.48 -5.47
N THR A 18 -19.08 -41.48 -4.78
CA THR A 18 -18.30 -42.32 -3.84
C THR A 18 -17.61 -43.52 -4.49
N ALA A 19 -17.74 -43.71 -5.81
CA ALA A 19 -17.37 -44.95 -6.50
C ALA A 19 -16.35 -44.77 -7.64
N THR A 20 -15.28 -43.99 -7.44
CA THR A 20 -14.11 -44.00 -8.35
C THR A 20 -12.77 -43.97 -7.62
N ALA A 21 -11.93 -44.95 -7.98
CA ALA A 21 -10.47 -44.95 -7.90
C ALA A 21 -9.80 -44.93 -6.51
N ALA A 22 -9.71 -46.11 -5.89
CA ALA A 22 -8.45 -46.49 -5.26
C ALA A 22 -7.41 -46.79 -6.37
N ALA A 23 -6.75 -45.74 -6.88
CA ALA A 23 -5.63 -45.87 -7.82
C ALA A 23 -4.30 -45.89 -7.06
N ALA A 24 -3.33 -46.66 -7.57
CA ALA A 24 -1.99 -46.72 -6.98
C ALA A 24 -1.33 -45.33 -7.00
N GLN A 25 -0.62 -44.97 -5.92
CA GLN A 25 0.04 -43.67 -5.82
C GLN A 25 1.11 -43.52 -6.92
N PRO A 26 1.07 -42.44 -7.72
CA PRO A 26 2.18 -42.07 -8.60
C PRO A 26 3.45 -41.85 -7.78
N ALA A 27 4.62 -42.05 -8.41
CA ALA A 27 5.88 -41.64 -7.79
C ALA A 27 5.87 -40.12 -7.58
N PRO A 28 6.30 -39.60 -6.41
CA PRO A 28 6.25 -38.17 -6.14
C PRO A 28 7.20 -37.42 -7.07
N HIS A 29 6.69 -36.35 -7.67
CA HIS A 29 7.45 -35.41 -8.49
C HIS A 29 8.63 -34.83 -7.71
N ARG A 30 9.69 -34.46 -8.43
CA ARG A 30 10.93 -33.94 -7.86
C ARG A 30 11.43 -32.77 -8.68
N ALA A 31 11.81 -31.70 -7.99
CA ALA A 31 12.52 -30.57 -8.60
C ALA A 31 13.80 -30.30 -7.81
N ALA A 32 14.81 -29.75 -8.49
CA ALA A 32 16.12 -29.51 -7.91
C ALA A 32 16.39 -28.01 -7.75
N LEU A 33 17.21 -27.65 -6.75
CA LEU A 33 17.48 -26.28 -6.35
C LEU A 33 18.98 -26.07 -6.18
N ALA A 34 19.53 -25.05 -6.85
CA ALA A 34 20.92 -24.61 -6.68
C ALA A 34 20.96 -23.21 -6.02
N VAL A 35 21.50 -23.12 -4.81
CA VAL A 35 21.59 -21.86 -4.05
C VAL A 35 23.05 -21.43 -3.90
N ARG A 36 23.38 -20.26 -4.42
CA ARG A 36 24.71 -19.64 -4.29
C ARG A 36 24.72 -18.56 -3.21
N TRP A 37 25.59 -18.77 -2.24
CA TRP A 37 25.77 -17.95 -1.04
C TRP A 37 26.84 -16.87 -1.22
N ALA A 38 26.92 -15.95 -0.26
CA ALA A 38 28.08 -15.08 -0.09
C ALA A 38 29.39 -15.91 -0.04
N GLY A 39 30.46 -15.40 -0.66
CA GLY A 39 31.72 -16.15 -0.79
C GLY A 39 31.71 -17.26 -1.86
N ASN A 40 30.73 -17.26 -2.77
CA ASN A 40 30.64 -18.17 -3.91
C ASN A 40 30.44 -19.67 -3.55
N ARG A 41 30.12 -19.98 -2.29
CA ARG A 41 29.72 -21.33 -1.85
C ARG A 41 28.38 -21.68 -2.50
N VAL A 42 28.21 -22.92 -2.94
CA VAL A 42 26.96 -23.41 -3.56
C VAL A 42 26.42 -24.60 -2.77
N GLY A 43 25.12 -24.59 -2.50
CA GLY A 43 24.37 -25.72 -1.94
C GLY A 43 23.33 -26.21 -2.93
N THR A 44 23.12 -27.53 -3.00
CA THR A 44 22.17 -28.16 -3.91
C THR A 44 21.17 -29.01 -3.13
N TYR A 45 19.89 -28.86 -3.44
CA TYR A 45 18.78 -29.52 -2.73
C TYR A 45 17.84 -30.18 -3.74
N VAL A 46 17.20 -31.28 -3.34
CA VAL A 46 16.15 -31.93 -4.13
C VAL A 46 14.89 -31.96 -3.27
N VAL A 47 13.81 -31.40 -3.80
CA VAL A 47 12.51 -31.32 -3.12
C VAL A 47 11.54 -32.25 -3.83
N SER A 48 10.85 -33.09 -3.08
CA SER A 48 9.76 -33.93 -3.60
C SER A 48 8.39 -33.33 -3.27
N PHE A 49 7.46 -33.47 -4.20
CA PHE A 49 6.09 -32.95 -4.10
C PHE A 49 5.09 -33.92 -4.77
N SER A 50 3.81 -33.79 -4.45
CA SER A 50 2.73 -34.68 -4.92
C SER A 50 1.71 -33.97 -5.81
N GLU A 51 1.86 -32.66 -5.95
CA GLU A 51 1.05 -31.76 -6.75
C GLU A 51 1.56 -31.69 -8.20
N ASP A 52 0.69 -31.46 -9.20
CA ASP A 52 1.09 -31.42 -10.62
C ASP A 52 2.14 -30.31 -10.92
N SER A 53 2.13 -29.24 -10.13
CA SER A 53 3.15 -28.19 -10.10
C SER A 53 3.14 -27.49 -8.73
N ILE A 54 4.25 -26.86 -8.36
CA ILE A 54 4.37 -25.99 -7.17
C ILE A 54 5.02 -24.67 -7.56
N SER A 55 4.78 -23.59 -6.82
CA SER A 55 5.50 -22.33 -7.06
C SER A 55 6.96 -22.44 -6.65
N GLY A 56 7.84 -21.66 -7.30
CA GLY A 56 9.27 -21.59 -6.93
C GLY A 56 9.49 -21.14 -5.48
N ALA A 57 8.58 -20.33 -4.93
CA ALA A 57 8.57 -19.94 -3.53
C ALA A 57 8.20 -21.11 -2.59
N GLU A 58 7.23 -21.95 -2.94
CA GLU A 58 6.90 -23.16 -2.17
C GLU A 58 8.01 -24.20 -2.22
N LEU A 59 8.68 -24.35 -3.37
CA LEU A 59 9.87 -25.20 -3.49
C LEU A 59 10.98 -24.73 -2.53
N LEU A 60 11.25 -23.42 -2.48
CA LEU A 60 12.21 -22.84 -1.55
C LEU A 60 11.77 -23.02 -0.08
N GLN A 61 10.48 -22.83 0.20
CA GLN A 61 9.89 -23.00 1.53
C GLN A 61 9.96 -24.46 2.02
N ARG A 62 9.82 -25.44 1.12
CA ARG A 62 10.03 -26.88 1.42
C ARG A 62 11.51 -27.23 1.61
N ALA A 63 12.43 -26.56 0.91
CA ALA A 63 13.87 -26.78 1.04
C ALA A 63 14.46 -26.23 2.35
N PHE A 64 13.99 -25.06 2.82
CA PHE A 64 14.60 -24.34 3.95
C PHE A 64 13.70 -24.19 5.19
N GLY A 65 12.38 -24.36 5.07
CA GLY A 65 11.45 -24.31 6.21
C GLY A 65 11.56 -23.01 7.00
N ALA A 66 11.78 -23.11 8.32
CA ALA A 66 11.96 -21.97 9.21
C ALA A 66 13.26 -21.16 8.97
N ALA A 67 14.17 -21.65 8.14
CA ALA A 67 15.36 -20.92 7.72
C ALA A 67 15.12 -20.03 6.49
N LEU A 68 13.89 -19.94 5.97
CA LEU A 68 13.51 -18.99 4.91
C LEU A 68 12.78 -17.79 5.50
N GLU A 69 13.29 -16.59 5.22
CA GLU A 69 12.64 -15.33 5.56
C GLU A 69 12.25 -14.59 4.27
N MET A 70 10.96 -14.26 4.13
CA MET A 70 10.44 -13.53 2.98
C MET A 70 9.74 -12.25 3.42
N ASP A 71 9.94 -11.19 2.63
CA ASP A 71 9.36 -9.88 2.84
C ASP A 71 8.10 -9.71 2.00
N TRP A 72 6.99 -9.81 2.72
CA TRP A 72 5.64 -9.68 2.19
C TRP A 72 5.23 -8.23 1.91
N GLN A 73 5.95 -7.24 2.46
CA GLN A 73 5.76 -5.82 2.10
C GLN A 73 6.40 -5.52 0.74
N ALA A 74 7.53 -6.16 0.43
CA ALA A 74 8.20 -6.08 -0.86
C ALA A 74 7.65 -7.05 -1.93
N GLY A 75 6.42 -7.57 -1.77
CA GLY A 75 5.75 -8.44 -2.74
C GLY A 75 6.04 -9.94 -2.61
N GLY A 76 6.56 -10.40 -1.47
CA GLY A 76 6.93 -11.80 -1.26
C GLY A 76 8.32 -12.15 -1.78
N LEU A 77 9.22 -11.16 -1.80
CA LEU A 77 10.64 -11.37 -2.14
C LEU A 77 11.35 -12.10 -0.99
N VAL A 78 12.40 -12.85 -1.32
CA VAL A 78 13.23 -13.52 -0.31
C VAL A 78 14.17 -12.49 0.32
N ALA A 79 14.03 -12.31 1.63
CA ALA A 79 14.83 -11.36 2.40
C ALA A 79 16.12 -12.03 2.91
N ALA A 80 15.99 -13.23 3.50
CA ALA A 80 17.11 -14.05 3.91
C ALA A 80 16.85 -15.55 3.72
N ILE A 81 17.92 -16.31 3.50
CA ILE A 81 17.91 -17.77 3.53
C ILE A 81 19.02 -18.20 4.49
N SER A 82 18.74 -19.11 5.43
CA SER A 82 19.70 -19.63 6.42
C SER A 82 20.55 -18.56 7.12
N GLY A 83 19.96 -17.41 7.47
CA GLY A 83 20.64 -16.29 8.11
C GLY A 83 21.56 -15.46 7.19
N VAL A 84 21.51 -15.66 5.88
CA VAL A 84 22.21 -14.84 4.88
C VAL A 84 21.17 -14.00 4.14
N GLY A 85 21.17 -12.69 4.38
CA GLY A 85 20.24 -11.76 3.75
C GLY A 85 20.12 -10.44 4.51
N CYS A 86 18.97 -9.79 4.35
CA CYS A 86 18.49 -8.72 5.22
C CYS A 86 17.33 -9.26 6.07
N HIS A 87 17.13 -8.74 7.29
CA HIS A 87 16.16 -9.29 8.26
C HIS A 87 15.00 -8.32 8.59
N PRO A 88 13.82 -8.45 7.96
CA PRO A 88 12.62 -7.70 8.33
C PRO A 88 12.08 -8.10 9.72
N PRO A 89 11.49 -7.18 10.52
CA PRO A 89 11.23 -5.78 10.22
C PRO A 89 12.39 -4.83 10.57
N THR A 90 13.50 -5.35 11.10
CA THR A 90 14.67 -4.54 11.52
C THR A 90 15.44 -3.94 10.35
N GLU A 91 15.46 -4.62 9.21
CA GLU A 91 16.12 -4.21 7.98
C GLU A 91 15.18 -4.44 6.78
N GLN A 92 15.23 -3.55 5.78
CA GLN A 92 14.51 -3.76 4.52
C GLN A 92 15.19 -4.84 3.67
N THR A 93 14.44 -5.59 2.86
CA THR A 93 14.98 -6.62 1.93
C THR A 93 16.11 -6.15 1.02
N PHE A 94 16.13 -4.85 0.70
CA PHE A 94 17.17 -4.22 -0.10
C PHE A 94 18.16 -3.41 0.76
N CYS A 95 18.47 -3.87 1.99
CA CYS A 95 19.36 -3.18 2.92
C CYS A 95 20.74 -2.84 2.30
N GLN A 96 21.28 -3.75 1.50
CA GLN A 96 22.55 -3.58 0.78
C GLN A 96 22.46 -2.73 -0.51
N CYS A 97 21.33 -2.07 -0.75
CA CYS A 97 21.08 -1.22 -1.93
C CYS A 97 20.89 0.26 -1.57
N GLN A 98 20.98 0.62 -0.28
CA GLN A 98 20.87 2.02 0.18
C GLN A 98 22.22 2.75 0.03
N GLY A 99 22.53 3.19 -1.20
CA GLY A 99 23.72 3.99 -1.51
C GLY A 99 24.16 3.85 -2.97
N SER A 100 25.20 4.57 -3.39
CA SER A 100 25.78 4.49 -4.75
C SER A 100 26.70 3.27 -4.97
N GLY A 101 26.45 2.19 -4.23
CA GLY A 101 27.26 0.96 -4.22
C GLY A 101 26.62 -0.18 -5.01
N SER A 102 27.21 -1.38 -4.92
CA SER A 102 26.75 -2.56 -5.65
C SER A 102 25.59 -3.27 -4.93
N CYS A 103 24.36 -3.06 -5.40
CA CYS A 103 23.11 -3.56 -4.81
C CYS A 103 23.02 -5.10 -4.77
N THR A 104 23.33 -5.68 -3.61
CA THR A 104 23.33 -7.13 -3.36
C THR A 104 21.99 -7.57 -2.77
N TYR A 105 21.32 -8.54 -3.40
CA TYR A 105 20.10 -9.14 -2.87
C TYR A 105 19.91 -10.56 -3.41
N TRP A 106 18.89 -11.28 -2.92
CA TRP A 106 18.52 -12.61 -3.42
C TRP A 106 17.87 -12.52 -4.80
N ARG A 107 18.61 -12.97 -5.82
CA ARG A 107 18.17 -13.07 -7.21
C ARG A 107 17.72 -14.49 -7.53
N TYR A 108 16.61 -14.60 -8.26
CA TYR A 108 15.97 -15.86 -8.64
C TYR A 108 16.09 -16.12 -10.16
N PHE A 109 16.41 -17.35 -10.53
CA PHE A 109 16.64 -17.81 -11.89
C PHE A 109 15.98 -19.17 -12.10
N HIS A 110 15.34 -19.39 -13.25
CA HIS A 110 14.89 -20.71 -13.68
C HIS A 110 15.75 -21.23 -14.84
N LEU A 111 15.99 -22.54 -14.90
CA LEU A 111 16.79 -23.15 -15.97
C LEU A 111 15.91 -23.47 -17.19
N LYS A 112 16.11 -22.78 -18.31
CA LYS A 112 15.40 -23.04 -19.58
C LYS A 112 16.38 -23.34 -20.70
N GLY A 113 16.20 -24.48 -21.37
CA GLY A 113 17.06 -24.89 -22.48
C GLY A 113 18.56 -24.94 -22.13
N GLY A 114 18.88 -25.33 -20.89
CA GLY A 114 20.27 -25.37 -20.39
C GLY A 114 20.89 -24.01 -20.08
N LYS A 115 20.10 -22.92 -20.04
CA LYS A 115 20.55 -21.57 -19.67
C LYS A 115 19.74 -21.01 -18.51
N TRP A 116 20.39 -20.29 -17.62
CA TRP A 116 19.71 -19.54 -16.55
C TRP A 116 19.00 -18.32 -17.11
N VAL A 117 17.72 -18.17 -16.77
CA VAL A 117 16.91 -16.99 -17.08
C VAL A 117 16.51 -16.32 -15.77
N TYR A 118 16.86 -15.05 -15.61
CA TYR A 118 16.50 -14.25 -14.43
C TYR A 118 14.99 -13.94 -14.41
N SER A 119 14.36 -14.06 -13.23
CA SER A 119 12.96 -13.69 -13.03
C SER A 119 12.86 -12.44 -12.15
N SER A 120 12.53 -11.30 -12.77
CA SER A 120 12.24 -10.05 -12.07
C SER A 120 10.92 -10.06 -11.29
N GLN A 121 10.05 -11.04 -11.53
CA GLN A 121 8.77 -11.22 -10.81
C GLN A 121 8.94 -12.09 -9.55
N GLY A 122 10.17 -12.52 -9.22
CA GLY A 122 10.42 -13.42 -8.11
C GLY A 122 9.93 -14.86 -8.36
N ALA A 123 9.91 -15.65 -7.30
CA ALA A 123 9.61 -17.10 -7.35
C ALA A 123 8.15 -17.45 -6.99
N THR A 124 7.38 -16.47 -6.50
CA THR A 124 5.94 -16.59 -6.26
C THR A 124 5.12 -16.62 -7.56
N ALA A 125 5.68 -16.07 -8.65
CA ALA A 125 5.02 -15.95 -9.95
C ALA A 125 5.40 -17.06 -10.96
N TYR A 126 6.27 -18.01 -10.59
CA TYR A 126 6.78 -19.04 -11.49
C TYR A 126 6.41 -20.45 -11.00
N GLN A 127 5.83 -21.26 -11.89
CA GLN A 127 5.41 -22.63 -11.63
C GLN A 127 6.51 -23.62 -12.03
N VAL A 128 6.85 -24.49 -11.09
CA VAL A 128 7.89 -25.53 -11.19
C VAL A 128 7.20 -26.89 -11.32
N HIS A 129 7.70 -27.70 -12.26
CA HIS A 129 7.20 -29.03 -12.60
C HIS A 129 8.24 -30.10 -12.26
N ASP A 130 7.86 -31.36 -12.47
CA ASP A 130 8.75 -32.51 -12.29
C ASP A 130 9.97 -32.42 -13.25
N GLY A 131 11.17 -32.58 -12.72
CA GLY A 131 12.43 -32.47 -13.47
C GLY A 131 13.01 -31.06 -13.60
N ASP A 132 12.31 -30.02 -13.16
CA ASP A 132 12.81 -28.63 -13.25
C ASP A 132 13.99 -28.37 -12.31
N VAL A 133 14.82 -27.38 -12.67
CA VAL A 133 15.98 -26.93 -11.88
C VAL A 133 15.91 -25.42 -11.66
N GLU A 134 15.84 -25.05 -10.39
CA GLU A 134 15.67 -23.67 -9.92
C GLU A 134 16.95 -23.14 -9.28
N GLY A 135 17.17 -21.83 -9.40
CA GLY A 135 18.44 -21.18 -9.07
C GLY A 135 18.27 -19.92 -8.21
N TRP A 136 19.04 -19.83 -7.13
CA TRP A 136 19.11 -18.63 -6.29
C TRP A 136 20.55 -18.16 -6.14
N SER A 137 20.74 -16.85 -6.08
CA SER A 137 22.06 -16.25 -5.84
C SER A 137 21.97 -14.98 -4.99
N TRP A 138 22.78 -14.92 -3.94
CA TRP A 138 23.08 -13.68 -3.21
C TRP A 138 24.26 -12.96 -3.89
N ALA A 139 23.98 -11.97 -4.74
CA ALA A 139 25.00 -11.24 -5.50
C ALA A 139 24.55 -9.84 -5.94
N SER A 140 25.51 -8.95 -6.20
CA SER A 140 25.27 -7.58 -6.68
C SER A 140 25.05 -7.45 -8.18
N ALA A 141 25.55 -8.42 -8.96
CA ALA A 141 25.35 -8.52 -10.40
C ALA A 141 24.46 -9.74 -10.73
N ASP A 142 23.90 -9.77 -11.96
CA ASP A 142 23.09 -10.87 -12.49
C ASP A 142 23.97 -12.09 -12.81
N THR A 143 24.52 -12.66 -11.76
CA THR A 143 25.44 -13.79 -11.77
C THR A 143 24.68 -14.99 -11.21
N PRO A 144 24.29 -15.96 -12.04
CA PRO A 144 23.53 -17.12 -11.58
C PRO A 144 24.41 -18.12 -10.82
N PRO A 145 23.81 -19.12 -10.13
CA PRO A 145 24.55 -20.29 -9.66
C PRO A 145 25.21 -21.07 -10.83
N PRO A 146 26.18 -21.96 -10.57
CA PRO A 146 26.70 -22.87 -11.58
C PRO A 146 25.59 -23.69 -12.24
N LEU A 147 25.79 -24.07 -13.51
CA LEU A 147 24.84 -24.90 -14.24
C LEU A 147 24.92 -26.35 -13.73
N TYR A 148 23.80 -26.86 -13.25
CA TYR A 148 23.60 -28.27 -12.91
C TYR A 148 22.43 -28.81 -13.72
N SER A 149 22.55 -30.05 -14.21
CA SER A 149 21.41 -30.78 -14.76
C SER A 149 20.65 -31.53 -13.67
N PHE A 150 19.34 -31.72 -13.84
CA PHE A 150 18.50 -32.44 -12.89
C PHE A 150 19.04 -33.85 -12.55
N ALA A 151 19.56 -34.56 -13.56
CA ALA A 151 20.17 -35.88 -13.40
C ALA A 151 21.44 -35.86 -12.51
N GLN A 152 22.22 -34.78 -12.54
CA GLN A 152 23.41 -34.62 -11.67
C GLN A 152 23.03 -34.35 -10.22
N LEU A 153 21.89 -33.68 -9.98
CA LEU A 153 21.42 -33.34 -8.63
C LEU A 153 20.59 -34.45 -7.97
N THR A 154 20.05 -35.39 -8.75
CA THR A 154 19.20 -36.50 -8.27
C THR A 154 19.89 -37.86 -8.24
N ALA A 155 21.12 -37.98 -8.74
CA ALA A 155 21.88 -39.22 -8.70
C ALA A 155 22.19 -39.67 -7.25
N PRO A 156 21.92 -40.93 -6.87
CA PRO A 156 22.34 -41.46 -5.58
C PRO A 156 23.88 -41.57 -5.52
N PRO A 157 24.50 -41.41 -4.34
CA PRO A 157 25.94 -41.64 -4.20
C PRO A 157 26.27 -43.09 -4.56
N SER A 158 27.22 -43.28 -5.48
CA SER A 158 27.62 -44.60 -5.94
C SER A 158 28.11 -45.47 -4.76
N PRO A 159 27.62 -46.71 -4.60
CA PRO A 159 28.07 -47.57 -3.51
C PRO A 159 29.54 -47.96 -3.72
N THR A 160 30.40 -47.55 -2.78
CA THR A 160 31.79 -47.99 -2.70
C THR A 160 31.87 -49.51 -2.75
N SER A 161 32.72 -50.04 -3.63
CA SER A 161 32.86 -51.49 -3.86
C SER A 161 33.21 -52.24 -2.56
N ARG A 162 32.31 -53.13 -2.15
CA ARG A 162 32.47 -54.00 -0.97
C ARG A 162 33.55 -55.06 -1.22
N PRO A 163 34.53 -55.28 -0.32
CA PRO A 163 35.40 -56.45 -0.39
C PRO A 163 34.60 -57.74 -0.15
N PRO A 164 34.99 -58.88 -0.75
CA PRO A 164 34.22 -60.12 -0.63
C PRO A 164 34.22 -60.68 0.81
N THR A 165 33.11 -61.31 1.16
CA THR A 165 32.83 -61.87 2.48
C THR A 165 33.49 -63.23 2.68
N HIS A 166 34.15 -63.42 3.83
CA HIS A 166 34.27 -64.73 4.49
C HIS A 166 33.85 -64.61 5.95
N ALA A 167 33.17 -65.65 6.44
CA ALA A 167 32.65 -65.79 7.80
C ALA A 167 33.35 -66.97 8.52
N PRO A 168 33.07 -67.29 9.80
CA PRO A 168 32.45 -66.52 10.89
C PRO A 168 33.35 -66.42 12.16
N HIS A 169 32.80 -65.90 13.26
CA HIS A 169 33.35 -65.84 14.63
C HIS A 169 33.97 -67.17 15.14
N PRO A 170 34.98 -67.12 16.04
CA PRO A 170 34.68 -66.91 17.46
C PRO A 170 35.62 -65.96 18.23
N SER A 171 35.16 -65.58 19.42
CA SER A 171 35.96 -64.94 20.51
C SER A 171 35.66 -65.72 21.81
N PRO A 172 36.38 -65.53 22.94
CA PRO A 172 37.57 -64.70 23.18
C PRO A 172 38.73 -65.48 23.88
N THR A 173 39.89 -64.83 24.15
CA THR A 173 40.65 -64.92 25.43
C THR A 173 41.81 -63.91 25.49
N ARG A 174 42.06 -63.41 26.72
CA ARG A 174 43.22 -62.63 27.28
C ARG A 174 44.61 -63.04 26.73
N ILE A 175 45.73 -62.31 26.89
CA ILE A 175 46.33 -61.65 28.09
C ILE A 175 47.28 -60.47 27.66
N SER A 176 47.59 -59.52 28.56
CA SER A 176 48.61 -58.45 28.42
C SER A 176 50.03 -58.90 28.90
N PRO A 177 50.98 -58.02 29.28
CA PRO A 177 51.84 -57.13 28.48
C PRO A 177 53.36 -57.48 28.63
N THR A 178 54.26 -56.61 28.11
CA THR A 178 55.58 -56.19 28.66
C THR A 178 56.76 -56.25 27.67
N ALA A 179 57.52 -55.14 27.57
CA ALA A 179 59.00 -55.04 27.55
C ALA A 179 59.55 -53.95 26.62
N ALA A 180 60.27 -52.99 27.19
CA ALA A 180 61.34 -52.23 26.52
C ALA A 180 62.70 -52.87 26.86
N PRO A 181 63.81 -52.57 26.16
CA PRO A 181 64.64 -51.45 26.64
C PRO A 181 65.40 -50.62 25.56
N LEU A 182 66.09 -49.60 26.08
CA LEU A 182 66.98 -48.55 25.54
C LEU A 182 68.42 -49.05 25.16
N PRO A 183 69.44 -48.21 24.78
CA PRO A 183 69.50 -46.88 24.11
C PRO A 183 70.71 -46.67 23.12
N SER A 184 70.95 -45.40 22.71
CA SER A 184 72.23 -44.75 22.28
C SER A 184 72.74 -45.03 20.85
N SER A 185 73.40 -44.14 20.09
CA SER A 185 73.82 -42.71 20.20
C SER A 185 73.90 -42.10 18.75
N THR A 186 74.35 -40.87 18.40
CA THR A 186 74.97 -39.71 19.09
C THR A 186 74.61 -38.37 18.37
N ALA A 187 75.32 -37.24 18.59
CA ALA A 187 74.97 -35.89 18.10
C ALA A 187 76.03 -35.18 17.20
N GLY A 188 75.61 -34.06 16.56
CA GLY A 188 76.43 -33.03 15.87
C GLY A 188 75.57 -32.23 14.86
N SER A 189 75.14 -30.96 15.06
CA SER A 189 75.86 -29.68 15.30
C SER A 189 76.58 -29.15 14.04
N VAL A 190 76.50 -27.89 13.56
CA VAL A 190 75.74 -26.64 13.87
C VAL A 190 75.91 -25.64 12.69
N ALA A 191 75.07 -24.59 12.59
CA ALA A 191 75.28 -23.32 11.83
C ALA A 191 75.28 -23.35 10.26
N ARG A 192 75.16 -22.22 9.52
CA ARG A 192 74.46 -20.90 9.65
C ARG A 192 74.75 -20.09 8.36
N ALA A 193 73.85 -19.20 7.94
CA ALA A 193 74.11 -18.06 7.01
C ALA A 193 74.42 -18.37 5.51
N THR A 194 74.25 -17.49 4.49
CA THR A 194 73.51 -16.21 4.30
C THR A 194 73.63 -15.72 2.81
N LEU A 195 72.55 -15.19 2.21
CA LEU A 195 72.44 -14.21 1.06
C LEU A 195 72.89 -14.51 -0.42
N VAL A 196 72.01 -14.08 -1.36
CA VAL A 196 72.21 -13.12 -2.51
C VAL A 196 72.29 -13.55 -4.02
N ALA A 197 71.53 -12.77 -4.83
CA ALA A 197 71.59 -12.40 -6.27
C ALA A 197 71.28 -13.38 -7.44
N SER A 198 70.22 -13.02 -8.21
CA SER A 198 70.17 -12.50 -9.62
C SER A 198 71.29 -12.82 -10.65
N PRO A 199 71.08 -12.71 -12.00
CA PRO A 199 70.03 -11.93 -12.71
C PRO A 199 69.39 -12.56 -14.01
N SER A 200 68.49 -11.79 -14.66
CA SER A 200 68.05 -11.91 -16.08
C SER A 200 69.14 -11.40 -17.08
N PRO A 201 69.02 -11.44 -18.44
CA PRO A 201 68.15 -10.51 -19.22
C PRO A 201 67.74 -10.90 -20.70
N SER A 202 67.13 -9.93 -21.42
CA SER A 202 67.01 -9.71 -22.90
C SER A 202 65.80 -10.35 -23.65
N ALA A 203 64.85 -9.65 -24.32
CA ALA A 203 64.82 -8.53 -25.33
C ALA A 203 64.81 -9.06 -26.80
N GLN A 204 64.20 -8.47 -27.87
CA GLN A 204 63.46 -7.21 -28.22
C GLN A 204 62.82 -7.41 -29.66
N PRO A 205 62.29 -6.43 -30.47
CA PRO A 205 61.64 -5.10 -30.30
C PRO A 205 60.37 -4.84 -31.22
N SER A 206 59.89 -3.57 -31.24
CA SER A 206 58.74 -2.94 -31.98
C SER A 206 59.01 -2.61 -33.49
N PRO A 207 58.21 -1.82 -34.31
CA PRO A 207 57.53 -0.50 -34.10
C PRO A 207 56.08 -0.39 -34.71
N GLN A 208 55.31 0.71 -34.86
CA GLN A 208 55.07 2.01 -34.21
C GLN A 208 54.38 3.01 -35.19
N MET A 209 53.37 3.76 -34.70
CA MET A 209 52.87 5.13 -35.00
C MET A 209 51.91 5.50 -33.82
N GLY A 210 51.39 6.71 -33.54
CA GLY A 210 51.37 8.02 -34.21
C GLY A 210 49.93 8.38 -34.68
N GLU A 211 49.22 9.43 -34.24
CA GLU A 211 49.40 10.54 -33.25
C GLU A 211 48.01 10.86 -32.59
N GLY A 212 47.74 11.83 -31.70
CA GLY A 212 48.45 13.01 -31.14
C GLY A 212 47.88 13.41 -29.74
N VAL A 213 48.24 14.51 -29.03
CA VAL A 213 48.28 15.98 -29.31
C VAL A 213 46.89 16.67 -29.15
N LEU A 214 46.61 17.67 -28.28
CA LEU A 214 47.22 18.19 -27.01
C LEU A 214 46.19 19.14 -26.27
N PRO A 215 46.28 19.45 -24.94
CA PRO A 215 45.27 20.23 -24.16
C PRO A 215 45.76 21.61 -23.61
N SER A 216 44.86 22.41 -22.97
CA SER A 216 45.11 23.59 -22.07
C SER A 216 43.78 24.26 -21.64
N ALA A 217 43.63 25.20 -20.69
CA ALA A 217 44.32 25.58 -19.44
C ALA A 217 43.47 26.67 -18.70
N GLN A 218 43.80 27.00 -17.44
CA GLN A 218 43.25 28.13 -16.62
C GLN A 218 43.57 29.54 -17.21
N PRO A 219 42.96 30.68 -16.78
CA PRO A 219 42.94 31.16 -15.37
C PRO A 219 41.78 32.10 -14.90
N SER A 220 41.85 32.52 -13.63
CA SER A 220 41.04 33.58 -12.97
C SER A 220 41.75 34.96 -12.99
N PRO A 221 41.02 36.06 -12.66
CA PRO A 221 41.39 36.94 -11.51
C PRO A 221 40.17 37.20 -10.58
N MET A 222 40.29 37.34 -9.24
CA MET A 222 40.75 38.51 -8.43
C MET A 222 39.91 39.79 -8.65
N SER A 223 39.43 40.55 -7.65
CA SER A 223 39.81 40.69 -6.22
C SER A 223 38.72 41.33 -5.33
N GLY A 224 38.86 41.16 -3.99
CA GLY A 224 38.45 42.08 -2.90
C GLY A 224 37.11 41.78 -2.23
N GLU A 225 36.94 41.70 -0.91
CA GLU A 225 37.67 42.33 0.21
C GLU A 225 37.49 41.49 1.52
N ALA A 226 38.30 41.73 2.56
CA ALA A 226 38.43 40.83 3.71
C ALA A 226 38.10 41.48 5.07
N VAL A 227 37.71 40.68 6.08
CA VAL A 227 38.12 40.81 7.50
C VAL A 227 38.17 39.39 8.14
N ALA A 228 39.10 39.16 9.07
CA ALA A 228 39.52 37.84 9.53
C ALA A 228 39.14 37.48 11.00
N ALA A 229 39.07 36.15 11.26
CA ALA A 229 39.70 35.39 12.36
C ALA A 229 39.42 35.74 13.86
N ALA A 230 39.62 34.85 14.86
CA ALA A 230 40.35 33.57 14.93
C ALA A 230 39.77 32.56 15.97
N SER A 231 40.30 31.32 15.98
CA SER A 231 40.13 30.24 16.97
C SER A 231 41.13 30.40 18.17
N PRO A 232 41.37 29.47 19.16
CA PRO A 232 41.06 28.01 19.24
C PRO A 232 40.64 27.41 20.62
N SER A 233 40.51 26.07 20.67
CA SER A 233 40.43 25.18 21.86
C SER A 233 41.79 25.08 22.63
N PRO A 234 42.00 24.31 23.74
CA PRO A 234 41.20 23.19 24.32
C PRO A 234 41.20 23.02 25.89
N SER A 235 40.63 21.87 26.33
CA SER A 235 41.01 21.07 27.53
C SER A 235 40.44 21.31 28.94
N ALA A 236 40.24 20.16 29.61
CA ALA A 236 40.34 19.85 31.05
C ALA A 236 39.17 20.11 32.04
N GLN A 237 38.76 19.02 32.68
CA GLN A 237 38.11 18.89 34.00
C GLN A 237 39.06 19.37 35.14
N PRO A 238 38.56 19.77 36.34
CA PRO A 238 38.22 18.78 37.37
C PRO A 238 37.04 19.12 38.30
N SER A 239 36.70 18.12 39.14
CA SER A 239 35.69 18.13 40.21
C SER A 239 36.00 19.07 41.39
N PRO A 240 35.11 19.13 42.39
CA PRO A 240 35.60 18.90 43.75
C PRO A 240 34.90 17.75 44.49
N THR A 241 35.73 17.07 45.27
CA THR A 241 35.44 16.11 46.35
C THR A 241 34.62 16.69 47.50
N SER A 242 33.77 15.88 48.15
CA SER A 242 34.11 15.34 49.47
C SER A 242 33.15 14.22 49.94
N GLU A 243 33.74 13.16 50.52
CA GLU A 243 33.43 12.53 51.83
C GLU A 243 31.97 12.42 52.35
N LYS A 244 31.56 11.37 53.09
CA LYS A 244 32.32 10.42 53.95
C LYS A 244 31.47 9.18 54.34
N GLY A 245 32.09 7.99 54.41
CA GLY A 245 31.68 6.80 55.20
C GLY A 245 30.36 6.08 54.83
N GLY A 246 30.20 4.77 55.02
CA GLY A 246 31.10 3.73 55.56
C GLY A 246 30.31 2.60 56.27
N ALA A 247 30.81 1.35 56.20
CA ALA A 247 30.20 0.08 56.66
C ALA A 247 29.10 -0.49 55.72
N VAL A 248 29.28 -1.61 54.99
CA VAL A 248 29.64 -3.01 55.36
C VAL A 248 28.51 -3.76 56.05
N GLY A 249 27.90 -4.75 55.38
CA GLY A 249 26.91 -5.64 56.00
C GLY A 249 26.22 -6.68 55.09
N SER A 250 26.73 -7.91 55.12
CA SER A 250 26.02 -9.19 54.85
C SER A 250 25.59 -9.62 53.43
N ILE A 251 25.70 -10.93 53.23
CA ILE A 251 25.28 -11.73 52.07
C ILE A 251 23.87 -12.25 52.34
N THR A 252 22.95 -12.16 51.37
CA THR A 252 21.79 -13.06 51.31
C THR A 252 21.43 -13.37 49.86
N GLN A 253 21.22 -14.66 49.56
CA GLN A 253 20.63 -15.12 48.30
C GLN A 253 19.20 -14.61 48.16
N ASN A 254 18.74 -14.29 46.95
CA ASN A 254 17.50 -14.93 46.49
C ASN A 254 17.22 -14.87 44.98
N SER A 255 16.89 -16.06 44.46
CA SER A 255 15.85 -16.39 43.48
C SER A 255 15.79 -15.72 42.10
N GLY A 256 15.48 -16.56 41.11
CA GLY A 256 15.44 -16.17 39.70
C GLY A 256 14.34 -15.16 39.38
N ARG A 257 14.70 -14.11 38.65
CA ARG A 257 13.75 -13.21 38.01
C ARG A 257 13.72 -13.53 36.52
N THR A 258 12.74 -14.35 36.11
CA THR A 258 12.29 -14.39 34.72
C THR A 258 12.00 -12.96 34.28
N GLN A 259 12.79 -12.44 33.34
CA GLN A 259 12.55 -11.12 32.77
C GLN A 259 11.29 -11.20 31.91
N SER A 260 10.15 -10.83 32.51
CA SER A 260 8.90 -10.62 31.81
C SER A 260 9.09 -9.51 30.78
N ALA A 261 9.01 -9.84 29.49
CA ALA A 261 9.01 -8.85 28.41
C ALA A 261 7.87 -7.83 28.64
N PRO A 262 8.11 -6.52 28.50
CA PRO A 262 7.14 -5.50 28.88
C PRO A 262 6.00 -5.39 27.86
N THR A 263 4.77 -5.66 28.32
CA THR A 263 3.55 -4.82 28.16
C THR A 263 3.21 -4.10 26.84
N LYS A 264 3.83 -4.43 25.69
CA LYS A 264 3.53 -3.78 24.40
C LYS A 264 2.09 -4.04 23.93
N THR A 265 1.55 -5.24 24.21
CA THR A 265 0.24 -5.69 23.71
C THR A 265 -0.95 -4.99 24.37
N GLN A 266 -0.86 -4.61 25.65
CA GLN A 266 -2.00 -4.06 26.41
C GLN A 266 -2.24 -2.57 26.13
N ASN A 267 -1.17 -1.81 25.86
CA ASN A 267 -1.27 -0.37 25.57
C ASN A 267 -1.80 -0.09 24.14
N SER A 268 -1.60 -1.00 23.18
CA SER A 268 -1.97 -0.79 21.77
C SER A 268 -3.47 -0.73 21.49
N LEU A 269 -4.33 -1.25 22.38
CA LEU A 269 -5.79 -1.19 22.23
C LEU A 269 -6.44 -0.02 22.98
N ILE A 270 -5.81 0.48 24.05
CA ILE A 270 -6.38 1.52 24.92
C ILE A 270 -6.26 2.90 24.26
N THR A 271 -5.10 3.21 23.65
CA THR A 271 -4.86 4.49 22.96
C THR A 271 -5.82 4.78 21.81
N PRO A 272 -6.09 3.88 20.84
CA PRO A 272 -7.05 4.15 19.77
C PRO A 272 -8.49 4.30 20.30
N LEU A 273 -8.85 3.60 21.39
CA LEU A 273 -10.17 3.71 22.01
C LEU A 273 -10.38 5.10 22.64
N LEU A 274 -9.40 5.58 23.42
CA LEU A 274 -9.41 6.93 24.00
C LEU A 274 -9.42 8.01 22.91
N ALA A 275 -8.69 7.79 21.81
CA ALA A 275 -8.62 8.71 20.68
C ALA A 275 -9.96 8.88 19.92
N LEU A 276 -10.89 7.92 20.03
CA LEU A 276 -12.24 8.04 19.46
C LEU A 276 -13.16 8.96 20.27
N LEU A 277 -12.94 9.12 21.58
CA LEU A 277 -13.82 9.89 22.49
C LEU A 277 -14.15 11.33 22.00
N PRO A 278 -13.19 12.21 21.63
CA PRO A 278 -13.53 13.57 21.18
C PRO A 278 -14.38 13.55 19.90
N LEU A 279 -14.15 12.56 19.04
CA LEU A 279 -14.77 12.44 17.73
C LEU A 279 -16.21 11.89 17.87
N VAL A 280 -16.42 10.91 18.75
CA VAL A 280 -17.74 10.44 19.19
C VAL A 280 -18.52 11.55 19.87
N ALA A 281 -17.90 12.38 20.72
CA ALA A 281 -18.55 13.52 21.35
C ALA A 281 -19.08 14.54 20.32
N VAL A 282 -18.32 14.82 19.25
CA VAL A 282 -18.79 15.67 18.13
C VAL A 282 -19.97 15.02 17.38
N VAL A 283 -19.98 13.70 17.18
CA VAL A 283 -21.12 12.98 16.59
C VAL A 283 -22.37 13.02 17.49
N LEU A 284 -22.22 12.89 18.81
CA LEU A 284 -23.33 13.01 19.76
C LEU A 284 -23.91 14.44 19.78
N LEU A 285 -23.06 15.47 19.74
CA LEU A 285 -23.48 16.87 19.60
C LEU A 285 -24.19 17.12 18.26
N ALA A 286 -23.74 16.48 17.17
CA ALA A 286 -24.41 16.50 15.87
C ALA A 286 -25.82 15.88 15.91
N LEU A 287 -25.97 14.72 16.58
CA LEU A 287 -27.26 14.08 16.77
C LEU A 287 -28.22 14.95 17.61
N GLY A 288 -27.71 15.62 18.64
CA GLY A 288 -28.50 16.52 19.50
C GLY A 288 -28.95 17.83 18.83
N ARG A 289 -28.35 18.24 17.70
CA ARG A 289 -28.75 19.45 16.93
C ARG A 289 -29.40 19.16 15.58
N ARG A 290 -29.70 17.88 15.30
CA ARG A 290 -30.31 17.42 14.06
C ARG A 290 -31.63 18.14 13.79
N GLY A 291 -31.72 18.87 12.68
CA GLY A 291 -32.90 19.65 12.29
C GLY A 291 -32.82 21.16 12.55
N GLN A 292 -31.80 21.67 13.25
CA GLN A 292 -31.55 23.12 13.32
C GLN A 292 -30.85 23.61 12.04
N ARG A 293 -31.22 24.80 11.54
CA ARG A 293 -30.50 25.45 10.43
C ARG A 293 -29.12 25.93 10.92
N GLY A 294 -28.09 25.16 10.58
CA GLY A 294 -26.70 25.46 10.89
C GLY A 294 -26.12 26.59 10.04
N TYR A 295 -24.84 26.88 10.27
CA TYR A 295 -24.09 27.87 9.51
C TYR A 295 -23.85 27.41 8.06
N VAL A 296 -24.00 28.29 7.07
CA VAL A 296 -23.60 28.00 5.68
C VAL A 296 -22.15 28.44 5.49
N LEU A 297 -21.24 27.46 5.36
CA LEU A 297 -19.82 27.68 5.06
C LEU A 297 -19.60 27.87 3.55
N ASN A 298 -18.59 28.66 3.19
CA ASN A 298 -18.27 28.98 1.80
C ASN A 298 -17.78 27.77 1.01
N SER A 299 -18.08 27.72 -0.29
CA SER A 299 -17.74 26.57 -1.18
C SER A 299 -16.23 26.28 -1.30
N ARG A 300 -15.36 27.29 -1.16
CA ARG A 300 -13.90 27.12 -1.08
C ARG A 300 -13.46 26.32 0.16
N THR A 301 -14.16 26.51 1.28
CA THR A 301 -13.92 25.80 2.54
C THR A 301 -14.09 24.30 2.36
N TRP A 302 -15.11 23.90 1.60
CA TRP A 302 -15.41 22.50 1.31
C TRP A 302 -14.48 21.84 0.30
N LEU A 303 -13.94 22.61 -0.66
CA LEU A 303 -12.87 22.12 -1.53
C LEU A 303 -11.57 21.85 -0.75
N ALA A 304 -11.18 22.74 0.17
CA ALA A 304 -10.04 22.51 1.06
C ALA A 304 -10.27 21.30 1.97
N TRP A 305 -11.47 21.17 2.55
CA TRP A 305 -11.85 20.01 3.37
C TRP A 305 -11.84 18.70 2.58
N LEU A 306 -12.37 18.68 1.35
CA LEU A 306 -12.33 17.53 0.46
C LEU A 306 -10.89 17.08 0.17
N LEU A 307 -10.00 18.01 -0.17
CA LEU A 307 -8.58 17.72 -0.42
C LEU A 307 -7.92 17.07 0.82
N GLY A 308 -8.10 17.65 2.00
CA GLY A 308 -7.57 17.10 3.25
C GLY A 308 -8.14 15.72 3.60
N ALA A 309 -9.44 15.51 3.41
CA ALA A 309 -10.10 14.23 3.65
C ALA A 309 -9.59 13.13 2.68
N LEU A 310 -9.43 13.44 1.40
CA LEU A 310 -8.89 12.49 0.39
C LEU A 310 -7.44 12.09 0.69
N LEU A 311 -6.60 13.04 1.10
CA LEU A 311 -5.20 12.76 1.44
C LEU A 311 -5.03 11.94 2.73
N LEU A 312 -6.05 11.85 3.59
CA LEU A 312 -6.03 11.08 4.84
C LEU A 312 -6.61 9.65 4.74
N VAL A 313 -7.16 9.23 3.59
CA VAL A 313 -7.64 7.85 3.37
C VAL A 313 -6.46 6.88 3.34
N SER A 314 -6.31 5.98 4.32
CA SER A 314 -5.15 5.06 4.46
C SER A 314 -5.54 3.58 4.54
N ALA A 315 -4.54 2.68 4.51
CA ALA A 315 -4.74 1.24 4.73
C ALA A 315 -5.07 0.84 6.20
N ASN A 316 -4.95 1.78 7.14
CA ASN A 316 -5.03 1.51 8.57
C ASN A 316 -6.49 1.62 9.10
N PRO A 317 -7.03 0.58 9.77
CA PRO A 317 -8.46 0.53 10.15
C PRO A 317 -8.90 1.65 11.10
N TYR A 318 -8.09 1.96 12.12
CA TYR A 318 -8.43 2.97 13.13
C TYR A 318 -8.70 4.34 12.50
N TYR A 319 -7.85 4.75 11.56
CA TYR A 319 -7.96 6.05 10.88
C TYR A 319 -9.10 6.09 9.87
N LEU A 320 -9.39 4.97 9.19
CA LEU A 320 -10.56 4.85 8.33
C LEU A 320 -11.87 5.01 9.12
N LEU A 321 -11.97 4.36 10.29
CA LEU A 321 -13.13 4.51 11.19
C LEU A 321 -13.26 5.94 11.73
N MET A 322 -12.15 6.56 12.14
CA MET A 322 -12.13 7.96 12.57
C MET A 322 -12.58 8.91 11.45
N LEU A 323 -12.03 8.79 10.25
CA LEU A 323 -12.41 9.61 9.09
C LEU A 323 -13.88 9.42 8.71
N LEU A 324 -14.39 8.19 8.78
CA LEU A 324 -15.81 7.89 8.56
C LEU A 324 -16.71 8.54 9.63
N LEU A 325 -16.29 8.57 10.90
CA LEU A 325 -17.00 9.30 11.95
C LEU A 325 -16.93 10.83 11.74
N VAL A 326 -15.83 11.39 11.23
CA VAL A 326 -15.78 12.82 10.85
C VAL A 326 -16.80 13.09 9.74
N CYS A 327 -16.80 12.27 8.69
CA CYS A 327 -17.77 12.36 7.60
C CYS A 327 -19.22 12.25 8.12
N LEU A 328 -19.49 11.32 9.04
CA LEU A 328 -20.79 11.17 9.69
C LEU A 328 -21.19 12.43 10.46
N SER A 329 -20.29 13.01 11.25
CA SER A 329 -20.56 14.24 12.02
C SER A 329 -20.94 15.42 11.12
N VAL A 330 -20.26 15.56 9.98
CA VAL A 330 -20.59 16.58 8.97
C VAL A 330 -21.93 16.24 8.29
N TYR A 331 -22.12 15.01 7.83
CA TYR A 331 -23.36 14.56 7.18
C TYR A 331 -24.62 14.82 8.03
N LEU A 332 -24.50 14.63 9.35
CA LEU A 332 -25.57 14.84 10.33
C LEU A 332 -25.84 16.32 10.66
N THR A 333 -24.83 17.18 10.59
CA THR A 333 -24.94 18.63 10.85
C THR A 333 -25.33 19.43 9.62
N CYS A 334 -25.02 18.93 8.42
CA CYS A 334 -25.43 19.55 7.17
C CYS A 334 -26.93 19.37 6.89
N THR A 335 -27.67 20.48 6.94
CA THR A 335 -28.95 20.60 6.25
C THR A 335 -28.69 20.53 4.74
N PRO A 336 -29.41 19.69 3.98
CA PRO A 336 -29.24 19.62 2.53
C PRO A 336 -29.77 20.91 1.89
N PRO A 337 -29.22 21.35 0.74
CA PRO A 337 -29.79 22.45 -0.02
C PRO A 337 -31.20 22.09 -0.53
N ASP A 338 -32.08 23.09 -0.60
CA ASP A 338 -33.47 22.91 -1.05
C ASP A 338 -33.51 22.58 -2.56
N GLY A 339 -33.61 21.30 -2.91
CA GLY A 339 -33.70 20.86 -4.31
C GLY A 339 -33.67 19.33 -4.52
N PRO A 340 -33.95 18.86 -5.76
CA PRO A 340 -33.99 17.44 -6.11
C PRO A 340 -32.58 16.86 -6.33
N GLY A 341 -31.74 16.91 -5.30
CA GLY A 341 -30.42 16.27 -5.32
C GLY A 341 -30.50 14.76 -5.16
N ILE A 342 -29.47 14.03 -5.61
CA ILE A 342 -29.30 12.60 -5.27
C ILE A 342 -29.22 12.51 -3.74
N SER A 343 -30.18 11.82 -3.12
CA SER A 343 -30.18 11.68 -1.67
C SER A 343 -28.88 11.00 -1.21
N GLY A 344 -28.14 11.63 -0.30
CA GLY A 344 -26.84 11.09 0.15
C GLY A 344 -26.93 9.68 0.73
N GLY A 345 -28.09 9.30 1.28
CA GLY A 345 -28.39 7.94 1.72
C GLY A 345 -28.42 6.91 0.59
N LEU A 346 -28.74 7.30 -0.65
CA LEU A 346 -28.64 6.42 -1.82
C LEU A 346 -27.18 6.12 -2.17
N LEU A 347 -26.32 7.13 -2.15
CA LEU A 347 -24.88 6.97 -2.41
C LEU A 347 -24.22 6.06 -1.35
N LEU A 348 -24.60 6.23 -0.08
CA LEU A 348 -24.17 5.36 1.02
C LEU A 348 -24.70 3.92 0.90
N ARG A 349 -25.95 3.72 0.45
CA ARG A 349 -26.50 2.37 0.19
C ARG A 349 -25.75 1.67 -0.94
N PHE A 350 -25.47 2.36 -2.05
CA PHE A 350 -24.63 1.82 -3.12
C PHE A 350 -23.22 1.51 -2.63
N GLY A 351 -22.62 2.40 -1.82
CA GLY A 351 -21.32 2.16 -1.20
C GLY A 351 -21.28 0.88 -0.36
N LEU A 352 -22.29 0.65 0.49
CA LEU A 352 -22.38 -0.58 1.29
C LEU A 352 -22.50 -1.85 0.43
N VAL A 353 -23.27 -1.81 -0.66
CA VAL A 353 -23.38 -2.95 -1.60
C VAL A 353 -22.04 -3.23 -2.28
N ILE A 354 -21.34 -2.19 -2.75
CA ILE A 354 -20.02 -2.31 -3.39
C ILE A 354 -18.99 -2.81 -2.38
N THR A 355 -18.98 -2.30 -1.15
CA THR A 355 -18.13 -2.80 -0.05
C THR A 355 -18.39 -4.28 0.23
N GLY A 356 -19.64 -4.72 0.29
CA GLY A 356 -19.99 -6.13 0.45
C GLY A 356 -19.46 -7.02 -0.69
N PHE A 357 -19.56 -6.53 -1.94
CA PHE A 357 -18.98 -7.21 -3.10
C PHE A 357 -17.43 -7.27 -3.03
N VAL A 358 -16.75 -6.18 -2.66
CA VAL A 358 -15.29 -6.15 -2.49
C VAL A 358 -14.83 -7.11 -1.40
N VAL A 359 -15.53 -7.18 -0.26
CA VAL A 359 -15.24 -8.14 0.81
C VAL A 359 -15.37 -9.57 0.30
N LEU A 360 -16.50 -9.89 -0.35
CA LEU A 360 -16.77 -11.23 -0.86
C LEU A 360 -15.75 -11.65 -1.93
N PHE A 361 -15.51 -10.79 -2.93
CA PHE A 361 -14.54 -11.05 -3.99
C PHE A 361 -13.14 -11.28 -3.42
N ASN A 362 -12.66 -10.38 -2.56
CA ASN A 362 -11.34 -10.52 -1.94
C ASN A 362 -11.23 -11.77 -1.07
N PHE A 363 -12.28 -12.14 -0.33
CA PHE A 363 -12.30 -13.36 0.47
C PHE A 363 -12.21 -14.63 -0.38
N LEU A 364 -12.88 -14.66 -1.55
CA LEU A 364 -12.84 -15.80 -2.46
C LEU A 364 -11.51 -15.92 -3.22
N THR A 365 -10.86 -14.81 -3.58
CA THR A 365 -9.62 -14.82 -4.40
C THR A 365 -8.33 -14.77 -3.58
N ALA A 366 -8.37 -14.42 -2.30
CA ALA A 366 -7.17 -14.28 -1.48
C ALA A 366 -6.80 -15.60 -0.77
N HIS A 367 -5.99 -16.41 -1.42
CA HIS A 367 -5.50 -17.69 -0.91
C HIS A 367 -4.24 -17.58 -0.02
N TYR A 368 -4.04 -16.43 0.63
CA TYR A 368 -2.86 -16.14 1.47
C TYR A 368 -3.27 -15.95 2.94
N GLY A 369 -2.48 -16.45 3.88
CA GLY A 369 -2.72 -16.33 5.32
C GLY A 369 -2.51 -17.65 6.07
N GLN A 370 -2.26 -17.56 7.37
CA GLN A 370 -2.04 -18.75 8.24
C GLN A 370 -3.37 -19.32 8.78
N THR A 371 -4.40 -18.48 8.92
CA THR A 371 -5.65 -18.84 9.58
C THR A 371 -6.71 -19.32 8.59
N VAL A 372 -6.69 -20.61 8.25
CA VAL A 372 -7.65 -21.21 7.29
C VAL A 372 -9.02 -21.42 7.95
N ILE A 373 -10.06 -20.83 7.37
CA ILE A 373 -11.47 -20.98 7.78
C ILE A 373 -12.12 -22.18 7.08
N ALA A 374 -11.88 -22.32 5.78
CA ALA A 374 -12.45 -23.38 4.94
C ALA A 374 -11.55 -23.69 3.74
N ARG A 375 -11.77 -24.84 3.09
CA ARG A 375 -11.07 -25.26 1.86
C ARG A 375 -12.11 -25.58 0.80
N LEU A 376 -12.07 -24.90 -0.34
CA LEU A 376 -12.93 -25.19 -1.49
C LEU A 376 -12.24 -26.16 -2.45
N PRO A 377 -12.98 -27.02 -3.17
CA PRO A 377 -12.41 -27.91 -4.19
C PRO A 377 -11.64 -27.14 -5.27
N SER A 378 -10.47 -27.65 -5.66
CA SER A 378 -9.56 -27.02 -6.63
C SER A 378 -10.10 -26.93 -8.07
N GLY A 379 -11.19 -27.63 -8.40
CA GLY A 379 -11.78 -27.63 -9.74
C GLY A 379 -12.53 -26.36 -10.14
N TRP A 380 -12.58 -25.32 -9.29
CA TRP A 380 -13.29 -24.07 -9.56
C TRP A 380 -12.28 -22.96 -9.93
N PRO A 381 -12.23 -22.49 -11.19
CA PRO A 381 -11.24 -21.48 -11.60
C PRO A 381 -11.40 -20.18 -10.80
N ALA A 382 -10.27 -19.68 -10.28
CA ALA A 382 -10.13 -18.46 -9.46
C ALA A 382 -10.92 -18.41 -8.12
N ILE A 383 -11.62 -19.48 -7.73
CA ILE A 383 -12.42 -19.56 -6.49
C ILE A 383 -12.02 -20.78 -5.64
N GLY A 384 -11.53 -21.85 -6.27
CA GLY A 384 -11.01 -23.04 -5.59
C GLY A 384 -9.70 -22.75 -4.87
N GLY A 385 -9.63 -23.09 -3.58
CA GLY A 385 -8.44 -22.84 -2.76
C GLY A 385 -8.75 -22.78 -1.27
N ILE A 386 -7.77 -22.32 -0.49
CA ILE A 386 -7.96 -22.02 0.94
C ILE A 386 -8.66 -20.66 1.10
N LEU A 387 -9.62 -20.60 2.02
CA LEU A 387 -10.26 -19.36 2.47
C LEU A 387 -9.68 -18.99 3.84
N THR A 388 -9.07 -17.81 3.93
CA THR A 388 -8.31 -17.37 5.12
C THR A 388 -8.98 -16.19 5.85
N LEU A 389 -8.73 -16.08 7.15
CA LEU A 389 -9.21 -14.96 7.98
C LEU A 389 -8.47 -13.66 7.61
N GLU A 390 -7.21 -13.77 7.23
CA GLU A 390 -6.39 -12.72 6.63
C GLU A 390 -7.02 -12.22 5.31
N GLY A 391 -7.53 -13.12 4.47
CA GLY A 391 -8.30 -12.79 3.26
C GLY A 391 -9.59 -12.02 3.53
N LEU A 392 -10.33 -12.40 4.58
CA LEU A 392 -11.54 -11.70 5.01
C LEU A 392 -11.24 -10.31 5.56
N THR A 393 -10.21 -10.18 6.41
CA THR A 393 -9.83 -8.88 7.01
C THR A 393 -9.22 -7.93 5.98
N ALA A 394 -8.41 -8.41 5.04
CA ALA A 394 -7.97 -7.62 3.88
C ALA A 394 -9.15 -7.12 3.04
N GLY A 395 -10.14 -7.97 2.79
CA GLY A 395 -11.38 -7.60 2.10
C GLY A 395 -12.16 -6.53 2.85
N LEU A 396 -12.30 -6.67 4.16
CA LEU A 396 -12.96 -5.69 5.04
C LEU A 396 -12.24 -4.34 5.04
N LEU A 397 -10.91 -4.32 5.08
CA LEU A 397 -10.10 -3.10 5.04
C LEU A 397 -10.21 -2.37 3.70
N ARG A 398 -10.06 -3.09 2.59
CA ARG A 398 -10.22 -2.55 1.23
C ARG A 398 -11.65 -2.04 0.99
N GLY A 399 -12.64 -2.81 1.44
CA GLY A 399 -14.05 -2.44 1.39
C GLY A 399 -14.39 -1.21 2.26
N LEU A 400 -13.79 -1.09 3.45
CA LEU A 400 -13.94 0.07 4.34
C LEU A 400 -13.23 1.31 3.79
N ALA A 401 -12.05 1.17 3.19
CA ALA A 401 -11.35 2.28 2.54
C ALA A 401 -12.20 2.87 1.40
N LEU A 402 -12.80 2.01 0.58
CA LEU A 402 -13.73 2.41 -0.47
C LEU A 402 -15.01 3.04 0.11
N LEU A 403 -15.59 2.48 1.18
CA LEU A 403 -16.74 3.06 1.86
C LEU A 403 -16.46 4.48 2.36
N THR A 404 -15.30 4.69 2.99
CA THR A 404 -14.86 5.99 3.51
C THR A 404 -14.61 6.98 2.38
N LEU A 405 -14.00 6.57 1.27
CA LEU A 405 -13.85 7.40 0.06
C LEU A 405 -15.22 7.86 -0.47
N LEU A 406 -16.17 6.93 -0.61
CA LEU A 406 -17.55 7.24 -1.04
C LEU A 406 -18.27 8.13 -0.01
N ALA A 407 -18.03 7.96 1.29
CA ALA A 407 -18.60 8.80 2.34
C ALA A 407 -18.07 10.25 2.28
N VAL A 408 -16.78 10.46 2.03
CA VAL A 408 -16.18 11.78 1.80
C VAL A 408 -16.86 12.48 0.61
N PHE A 409 -17.05 11.78 -0.51
CA PHE A 409 -17.77 12.32 -1.66
C PHE A 409 -19.28 12.51 -1.39
N ALA A 410 -19.93 11.64 -0.62
CA ALA A 410 -21.34 11.79 -0.24
C ALA A 410 -21.56 13.04 0.64
N VAL A 411 -20.63 13.34 1.54
CA VAL A 411 -20.61 14.58 2.32
C VAL A 411 -20.41 15.78 1.39
N PHE A 412 -19.38 15.77 0.55
CA PHE A 412 -19.11 16.88 -0.36
C PHE A 412 -20.30 17.21 -1.27
N ASN A 413 -20.90 16.21 -1.92
CA ASN A 413 -22.08 16.38 -2.77
C ASN A 413 -23.35 16.81 -2.00
N ARG A 414 -23.43 16.55 -0.69
CA ARG A 414 -24.54 17.02 0.16
C ARG A 414 -24.42 18.51 0.51
N VAL A 415 -23.20 19.05 0.54
CA VAL A 415 -22.95 20.45 0.95
C VAL A 415 -22.72 21.37 -0.25
N MET A 416 -22.17 20.87 -1.35
CA MET A 416 -21.98 21.64 -2.58
C MET A 416 -23.26 21.81 -3.37
N ASP A 417 -23.72 23.05 -3.42
CA ASP A 417 -24.61 23.48 -4.49
C ASP A 417 -23.80 23.65 -5.80
N HIS A 418 -24.27 23.02 -6.87
CA HIS A 418 -23.52 22.90 -8.13
C HIS A 418 -23.35 24.27 -8.81
N TYR A 419 -24.28 25.21 -8.59
CA TYR A 419 -24.18 26.59 -9.06
C TYR A 419 -23.08 27.41 -8.35
N GLU A 420 -22.59 26.97 -7.19
CA GLU A 420 -21.50 27.66 -6.47
C GLU A 420 -20.12 27.41 -7.11
N LEU A 421 -19.87 26.20 -7.61
CA LEU A 421 -18.59 25.85 -8.24
C LEU A 421 -18.31 26.72 -9.46
N LEU A 422 -19.35 27.08 -10.22
CA LEU A 422 -19.25 28.03 -11.35
C LEU A 422 -18.81 29.44 -10.92
N LYS A 423 -19.11 29.87 -9.69
CA LYS A 423 -18.68 31.18 -9.16
C LYS A 423 -17.18 31.23 -8.85
N LEU A 424 -16.54 30.07 -8.72
CA LEU A 424 -15.10 29.90 -8.45
C LEU A 424 -14.23 29.97 -9.71
N ILE A 425 -14.83 29.97 -10.90
CA ILE A 425 -14.12 30.02 -12.19
C ILE A 425 -13.17 31.24 -12.22
N PRO A 426 -11.88 31.03 -12.55
CA PRO A 426 -10.86 32.08 -12.50
C PRO A 426 -11.07 33.13 -13.59
N ARG A 427 -10.56 34.35 -13.35
CA ARG A 427 -10.71 35.51 -14.25
C ARG A 427 -10.42 35.25 -15.75
N PRO A 428 -9.33 34.56 -16.16
CA PRO A 428 -9.10 34.26 -17.59
C PRO A 428 -10.21 33.43 -18.24
N LEU A 429 -10.91 32.60 -17.47
CA LEU A 429 -12.00 31.74 -17.95
C LEU A 429 -13.39 32.39 -17.80
N TYR A 430 -13.48 33.71 -17.56
CA TYR A 430 -14.77 34.39 -17.34
C TYR A 430 -15.78 34.20 -18.49
N ARG A 431 -15.33 34.18 -19.76
CA ARG A 431 -16.22 33.91 -20.91
C ARG A 431 -16.83 32.51 -20.85
N VAL A 432 -16.01 31.49 -20.54
CA VAL A 432 -16.45 30.10 -20.36
C VAL A 432 -17.36 29.98 -19.13
N GLY A 433 -17.03 30.63 -18.02
CA GLY A 433 -17.85 30.63 -16.81
C GLY A 433 -19.20 31.33 -16.98
N LEU A 434 -19.26 32.41 -17.78
CA LEU A 434 -20.51 33.05 -18.16
C LEU A 434 -21.38 32.07 -18.97
N ALA A 435 -20.84 31.51 -20.05
CA ALA A 435 -21.56 30.54 -20.89
C ALA A 435 -22.05 29.33 -20.08
N ALA A 436 -21.20 28.76 -19.23
CA ALA A 436 -21.56 27.66 -18.32
C ALA A 436 -22.65 28.08 -17.33
N SER A 437 -22.61 29.29 -16.77
CA SER A 437 -23.64 29.79 -15.84
C SER A 437 -25.00 30.00 -16.52
N VAL A 438 -25.03 30.47 -17.77
CA VAL A 438 -26.25 30.61 -18.57
C VAL A 438 -26.81 29.23 -18.95
N ALA A 439 -25.97 28.33 -19.44
CA ALA A 439 -26.36 26.95 -19.78
C ALA A 439 -26.95 26.22 -18.57
N VAL A 440 -26.31 26.32 -17.40
CA VAL A 440 -26.77 25.70 -16.16
C VAL A 440 -28.04 26.36 -15.60
N ALA A 441 -28.25 27.67 -15.83
CA ALA A 441 -29.53 28.33 -15.54
C ALA A 441 -30.68 27.87 -16.47
N PHE A 442 -30.38 27.45 -17.70
CA PHE A 442 -31.37 26.90 -18.63
C PHE A 442 -31.75 25.44 -18.34
N VAL A 443 -30.89 24.62 -17.72
CA VAL A 443 -31.19 23.21 -17.38
C VAL A 443 -32.60 22.99 -16.80
N PRO A 444 -33.06 23.68 -15.74
CA PRO A 444 -34.42 23.48 -15.22
C PRO A 444 -35.52 23.85 -16.22
N GLN A 445 -35.31 24.88 -17.06
CA GLN A 445 -36.26 25.29 -18.09
C GLN A 445 -36.31 24.30 -19.27
N THR A 446 -35.16 23.75 -19.67
CA THR A 446 -35.05 22.70 -20.68
C THR A 446 -35.68 21.40 -20.20
N LEU A 447 -35.52 21.05 -18.91
CA LEU A 447 -36.17 19.88 -18.32
C LEU A 447 -37.71 20.04 -18.22
N ALA A 448 -38.21 21.24 -17.94
CA ALA A 448 -39.64 21.52 -18.02
C ALA A 448 -40.14 21.37 -19.47
N ALA A 449 -39.55 22.10 -20.42
CA ALA A 449 -39.94 22.04 -21.83
C ALA A 449 -39.85 20.63 -22.43
N ALA A 450 -38.83 19.84 -22.07
CA ALA A 450 -38.71 18.46 -22.53
C ALA A 450 -39.84 17.55 -21.99
N ARG A 451 -40.34 17.79 -20.77
CA ARG A 451 -41.50 17.09 -20.22
C ARG A 451 -42.79 17.51 -20.92
N ASP A 452 -42.96 18.80 -21.19
CA ASP A 452 -44.13 19.33 -21.88
C ASP A 452 -44.22 18.81 -23.32
N ILE A 453 -43.08 18.81 -24.04
CA ILE A 453 -42.95 18.20 -25.38
C ILE A 453 -43.23 16.69 -25.30
N ALA A 454 -42.72 15.97 -24.29
CA ALA A 454 -42.99 14.54 -24.13
C ALA A 454 -44.48 14.25 -23.89
N ALA A 455 -45.16 15.05 -23.05
CA ALA A 455 -46.61 14.95 -22.85
C ALA A 455 -47.39 15.22 -24.15
N ALA A 456 -47.02 16.28 -24.88
CA ALA A 456 -47.65 16.62 -26.16
C ALA A 456 -47.47 15.52 -27.23
N GLN A 457 -46.30 14.86 -27.29
CA GLN A 457 -46.08 13.74 -28.20
C GLN A 457 -46.81 12.47 -27.74
N GLN A 458 -46.91 12.20 -26.43
CA GLN A 458 -47.73 11.09 -25.90
C GLN A 458 -49.21 11.24 -26.26
N LEU A 459 -49.77 12.45 -26.22
CA LEU A 459 -51.14 12.74 -26.69
C LEU A 459 -51.32 12.47 -28.20
N ARG A 460 -50.24 12.53 -28.99
CA ARG A 460 -50.23 12.17 -30.42
C ARG A 460 -49.99 10.67 -30.65
N GLY A 461 -50.06 9.84 -29.61
CA GLY A 461 -49.85 8.39 -29.66
C GLY A 461 -48.38 7.95 -29.63
N TYR A 462 -47.43 8.88 -29.46
CA TYR A 462 -46.01 8.57 -29.49
C TYR A 462 -45.55 7.89 -28.18
N ARG A 463 -44.90 6.73 -28.29
CA ARG A 463 -44.29 6.04 -27.15
C ARG A 463 -42.81 6.37 -27.06
N VAL A 464 -42.45 7.21 -26.10
CA VAL A 464 -41.05 7.56 -25.78
C VAL A 464 -40.25 6.31 -25.41
N ARG A 465 -39.39 5.85 -26.32
CA ARG A 465 -38.46 4.74 -26.16
C ARG A 465 -37.05 5.24 -26.49
N THR A 466 -36.00 4.60 -25.96
CA THR A 466 -34.60 5.07 -26.09
C THR A 466 -34.06 5.14 -27.53
N ARG A 467 -34.73 4.53 -28.51
CA ARG A 467 -34.41 4.60 -29.94
C ARG A 467 -35.21 5.67 -30.68
N ASP A 468 -36.21 6.22 -30.02
CA ASP A 468 -37.30 7.03 -30.52
C ASP A 468 -37.25 8.42 -29.86
N LEU A 469 -36.06 9.05 -29.86
CA LEU A 469 -35.84 10.39 -29.30
C LEU A 469 -35.85 11.52 -30.34
N LEU A 470 -35.71 11.22 -31.63
CA LEU A 470 -35.57 12.25 -32.67
C LEU A 470 -36.75 13.26 -32.72
N PRO A 471 -38.03 12.84 -32.60
CA PRO A 471 -39.18 13.76 -32.53
C PRO A 471 -39.29 14.56 -31.22
N LEU A 472 -38.53 14.17 -30.19
CA LEU A 472 -38.36 14.95 -28.95
C LEU A 472 -37.23 15.97 -29.08
N PHE A 473 -36.15 15.56 -29.76
CA PHE A 473 -34.92 16.33 -29.90
C PHE A 473 -35.07 17.53 -30.84
N ALA A 474 -35.71 17.36 -32.00
CA ALA A 474 -35.85 18.46 -32.97
C ALA A 474 -36.63 19.67 -32.42
N PRO A 475 -37.82 19.53 -31.80
CA PRO A 475 -38.52 20.67 -31.18
C PRO A 475 -37.75 21.29 -30.00
N LEU A 476 -37.05 20.46 -29.22
CA LEU A 476 -36.24 20.93 -28.09
C LEU A 476 -35.01 21.73 -28.55
N LEU A 477 -34.39 21.34 -29.67
CA LEU A 477 -33.32 22.12 -30.30
C LEU A 477 -33.84 23.46 -30.83
N THR A 478 -34.96 23.49 -31.56
CA THR A 478 -35.53 24.73 -32.09
C THR A 478 -35.85 25.72 -30.95
N LEU A 479 -36.53 25.24 -29.91
CA LEU A 479 -36.83 26.05 -28.72
C LEU A 479 -35.57 26.47 -27.94
N GLY A 480 -34.54 25.63 -27.92
CA GLY A 480 -33.25 25.95 -27.32
C GLY A 480 -32.49 27.04 -28.08
N LEU A 481 -32.51 26.99 -29.41
CA LEU A 481 -31.91 28.00 -30.29
C LEU A 481 -32.63 29.34 -30.18
N GLU A 482 -33.96 29.34 -30.22
CA GLU A 482 -34.77 30.55 -30.05
C GLU A 482 -34.47 31.26 -28.72
N LYS A 483 -34.47 30.50 -27.61
CA LYS A 483 -34.10 31.03 -26.29
C LYS A 483 -32.65 31.50 -26.21
N ALA A 484 -31.72 30.86 -26.92
CA ALA A 484 -30.33 31.28 -26.96
C ALA A 484 -30.15 32.61 -27.70
N VAL A 485 -30.88 32.83 -28.81
CA VAL A 485 -30.90 34.10 -29.56
C VAL A 485 -31.51 35.21 -28.70
N GLN A 486 -32.70 34.99 -28.13
CA GLN A 486 -33.35 35.96 -27.23
C GLN A 486 -32.46 36.35 -26.04
N MET A 487 -31.72 35.37 -25.47
CA MET A 487 -30.78 35.64 -24.38
C MET A 487 -29.53 36.40 -24.86
N ALA A 488 -29.04 36.16 -26.08
CA ALA A 488 -27.93 36.92 -26.65
C ALA A 488 -28.32 38.40 -26.84
N GLU A 489 -29.48 38.67 -27.43
CA GLU A 489 -30.05 40.02 -27.57
C GLU A 489 -30.25 40.71 -26.21
N ALA A 490 -30.78 39.98 -25.22
CA ALA A 490 -30.96 40.47 -23.84
C ALA A 490 -29.63 40.70 -23.09
N LEU A 491 -28.54 40.06 -23.52
CA LEU A 491 -27.18 40.31 -23.00
C LEU A 491 -26.55 41.52 -23.70
N GLU A 492 -26.65 41.64 -25.02
CA GLU A 492 -26.12 42.78 -25.77
C GLU A 492 -26.76 44.11 -25.36
N THR A 493 -28.09 44.15 -25.20
CA THR A 493 -28.83 45.30 -24.65
C THR A 493 -28.42 45.67 -23.22
N ARG A 494 -27.88 44.72 -22.45
CA ARG A 494 -27.26 44.93 -21.12
C ARG A 494 -25.75 45.20 -21.18
N ALA A 495 -25.24 45.60 -22.36
CA ALA A 495 -23.83 45.89 -22.64
C ALA A 495 -22.85 44.72 -22.36
N TRP A 496 -23.32 43.48 -22.44
CA TRP A 496 -22.55 42.29 -22.09
C TRP A 496 -21.54 41.86 -23.16
N GLY A 497 -20.54 42.70 -23.40
CA GLY A 497 -19.45 42.42 -24.34
C GLY A 497 -18.44 43.57 -24.42
N TYR A 498 -18.93 44.80 -24.22
CA TYR A 498 -18.21 46.05 -24.40
C TYR A 498 -17.19 46.37 -23.29
N ALA A 499 -17.49 46.07 -22.02
CA ALA A 499 -16.56 46.33 -20.91
C ALA A 499 -15.45 45.27 -20.80
N ALA A 500 -14.19 45.72 -20.64
CA ALA A 500 -13.04 44.86 -20.48
C ALA A 500 -13.16 43.99 -19.21
N PRO A 501 -12.63 42.74 -19.19
CA PRO A 501 -12.79 41.85 -18.03
C PRO A 501 -12.23 42.38 -16.69
N ARG A 502 -11.38 43.42 -16.72
CA ARG A 502 -10.85 44.11 -15.53
C ARG A 502 -11.83 45.11 -14.90
N GLU A 503 -12.79 45.64 -15.66
CA GLU A 503 -13.69 46.73 -15.25
C GLU A 503 -15.02 46.22 -14.68
N ARG A 504 -15.33 44.94 -14.88
CA ARG A 504 -16.59 44.34 -14.43
C ARG A 504 -16.62 44.09 -12.92
N THR A 505 -17.55 44.75 -12.24
CA THR A 505 -17.86 44.50 -10.82
C THR A 505 -18.64 43.18 -10.63
N ARG A 506 -18.60 42.61 -9.41
CA ARG A 506 -19.36 41.39 -9.06
C ARG A 506 -20.43 41.73 -8.03
N TYR A 507 -21.69 41.78 -8.44
CA TYR A 507 -22.80 42.16 -7.55
C TYR A 507 -22.85 41.36 -6.23
N ARG A 508 -22.68 40.03 -6.29
CA ARG A 508 -22.63 39.17 -5.10
C ARG A 508 -21.18 38.85 -4.70
N HIS A 509 -20.62 39.68 -3.81
CA HIS A 509 -19.36 39.37 -3.15
C HIS A 509 -19.53 38.24 -2.13
N VAL A 510 -18.79 37.15 -2.34
CA VAL A 510 -18.71 36.02 -1.41
C VAL A 510 -17.58 36.32 -0.41
N THR A 511 -17.92 36.80 0.78
CA THR A 511 -16.96 37.13 1.82
C THR A 511 -16.66 35.91 2.70
N LEU A 512 -15.36 35.61 2.86
CA LEU A 512 -14.91 34.59 3.81
C LEU A 512 -15.09 35.14 5.23
N ARG A 513 -15.82 34.41 6.08
CA ARG A 513 -16.00 34.75 7.49
C ARG A 513 -14.93 34.05 8.33
N ARG A 514 -14.73 34.47 9.58
CA ARG A 514 -13.70 33.89 10.47
C ARG A 514 -13.79 32.36 10.59
N ALA A 515 -15.00 31.79 10.55
CA ALA A 515 -15.21 30.35 10.57
C ALA A 515 -14.67 29.64 9.31
N ASP A 516 -14.82 30.24 8.13
CA ASP A 516 -14.26 29.70 6.88
C ASP A 516 -12.74 29.66 6.91
N PHE A 517 -12.11 30.75 7.36
CA PHE A 517 -10.65 30.83 7.47
C PHE A 517 -10.09 29.75 8.39
N VAL A 518 -10.71 29.51 9.54
CA VAL A 518 -10.29 28.44 10.46
C VAL A 518 -10.36 27.08 9.77
N VAL A 519 -11.49 26.73 9.16
CA VAL A 519 -11.66 25.42 8.50
C VAL A 519 -10.77 25.26 7.27
N ILE A 520 -10.53 26.33 6.49
CA ILE A 520 -9.59 26.31 5.36
C ILE A 520 -8.17 26.05 5.87
N ILE A 521 -7.71 26.78 6.90
CA ILE A 521 -6.36 26.61 7.44
C ILE A 521 -6.18 25.20 8.01
N THR A 522 -7.11 24.69 8.83
CA THR A 522 -6.95 23.36 9.43
C THR A 522 -7.06 22.24 8.39
N ALA A 523 -7.90 22.38 7.36
CA ALA A 523 -7.96 21.40 6.27
C ALA A 523 -6.70 21.41 5.39
N LEU A 524 -6.13 22.58 5.10
CA LEU A 524 -4.90 22.70 4.30
C LEU A 524 -3.65 22.25 5.09
N THR A 525 -3.58 22.48 6.40
CA THR A 525 -2.48 21.93 7.22
C THR A 525 -2.59 20.41 7.34
N ALA A 526 -3.80 19.86 7.52
CA ALA A 526 -4.03 18.42 7.47
C ALA A 526 -3.61 17.81 6.11
N ALA A 527 -3.97 18.46 5.01
CA ALA A 527 -3.57 18.06 3.65
C ALA A 527 -2.05 18.09 3.45
N ALA A 528 -1.39 19.17 3.85
CA ALA A 528 0.06 19.33 3.70
C ALA A 528 0.86 18.33 4.54
N LEU A 529 0.42 18.07 5.78
CA LEU A 529 1.03 17.05 6.64
C LEU A 529 0.83 15.64 6.08
N ALA A 530 -0.39 15.29 5.65
CA ALA A 530 -0.67 13.99 5.04
C ALA A 530 0.14 13.76 3.75
N LEU A 531 0.29 14.80 2.92
CA LEU A 531 1.12 14.75 1.71
C LEU A 531 2.61 14.59 2.05
N GLY A 532 3.15 15.38 2.97
CA GLY A 532 4.56 15.31 3.36
C GLY A 532 4.96 13.95 3.93
N VAL A 533 4.12 13.40 4.83
CA VAL A 533 4.35 12.08 5.43
C VAL A 533 4.28 10.95 4.39
N ARG A 534 3.44 11.09 3.35
CA ARG A 534 3.41 10.15 2.21
C ARG A 534 4.65 10.24 1.32
N LEU A 535 5.08 11.45 0.99
CA LEU A 535 6.27 11.67 0.14
C LEU A 535 7.57 11.19 0.81
N TRP A 536 7.61 11.14 2.14
CA TRP A 536 8.73 10.58 2.91
C TRP A 536 8.56 9.11 3.31
N GLY A 537 7.47 8.43 2.94
CA GLY A 537 7.24 7.03 3.32
C GLY A 537 7.16 6.78 4.83
N TRP A 538 6.86 7.80 5.63
CA TRP A 538 6.89 7.76 7.10
C TRP A 538 5.68 7.06 7.75
N LEU A 539 4.72 6.62 6.94
CA LEU A 539 3.60 5.79 7.36
C LEU A 539 3.81 4.35 6.85
N PRO A 540 3.99 3.37 7.75
CA PRO A 540 3.88 1.97 7.38
C PRO A 540 2.46 1.69 6.87
N ASP A 541 2.34 1.19 5.63
CA ASP A 541 1.09 0.67 5.14
C ASP A 541 0.78 -0.65 5.86
N TYR A 542 -0.36 -0.69 6.54
CA TYR A 542 -0.80 -1.87 7.29
C TYR A 542 -1.25 -2.97 6.32
N SER A 543 -0.60 -4.13 6.42
CA SER A 543 -0.99 -5.37 5.73
C SER A 543 -1.43 -6.39 6.78
N PRO A 544 -2.62 -7.02 6.62
CA PRO A 544 -3.09 -8.10 7.50
C PRO A 544 -2.46 -9.47 7.16
N TYR A 545 -1.53 -9.53 6.21
CA TYR A 545 -0.78 -10.72 5.82
C TYR A 545 0.67 -10.64 6.33
N PRO A 546 1.33 -11.75 6.70
CA PRO A 546 0.84 -13.14 6.65
C PRO A 546 0.09 -13.61 7.91
N SER A 547 0.15 -12.83 9.00
CA SER A 547 -0.53 -13.10 10.27
C SER A 547 -1.18 -11.83 10.82
N LEU A 548 -2.28 -11.97 11.57
CA LEU A 548 -2.98 -10.83 12.17
C LEU A 548 -2.15 -10.19 13.30
N SER A 549 -1.36 -9.19 12.94
CA SER A 549 -0.83 -8.21 13.88
C SER A 549 -1.85 -7.07 14.09
N LEU A 550 -1.87 -6.45 15.27
CA LEU A 550 -2.61 -5.19 15.43
C LEU A 550 -1.82 -4.04 14.80
N PRO A 551 -2.46 -3.09 14.09
CA PRO A 551 -1.76 -1.94 13.53
C PRO A 551 -1.17 -1.05 14.63
N ASP A 552 0.05 -0.56 14.43
CA ASP A 552 0.67 0.42 15.31
C ASP A 552 -0.08 1.77 15.26
N PHE A 553 -0.36 2.35 16.43
CA PHE A 553 -1.08 3.62 16.53
C PHE A 553 -0.12 4.81 16.57
N ASN A 554 -0.05 5.57 15.47
CA ASN A 554 0.68 6.84 15.38
C ASN A 554 -0.21 8.03 15.81
N PRO A 555 0.14 8.78 16.88
CA PRO A 555 -0.65 9.93 17.33
C PRO A 555 -0.62 11.13 16.37
N ALA A 556 0.39 11.25 15.51
CA ALA A 556 0.45 12.36 14.54
C ALA A 556 -0.73 12.30 13.55
N MET A 557 -1.11 11.10 13.11
CA MET A 557 -2.20 10.93 12.16
C MET A 557 -3.59 11.15 12.79
N LEU A 558 -3.74 10.88 14.10
CA LEU A 558 -4.91 11.34 14.87
C LEU A 558 -5.03 12.86 14.84
N LEU A 559 -3.93 13.58 15.06
CA LEU A 559 -3.92 15.05 15.08
C LEU A 559 -4.35 15.63 13.71
N MET A 560 -3.89 15.02 12.61
CA MET A 560 -4.33 15.40 11.26
C MET A 560 -5.84 15.16 11.02
N LEU A 561 -6.41 14.08 11.55
CA LEU A 561 -7.86 13.82 11.48
C LEU A 561 -8.66 14.79 12.36
N LEU A 562 -8.15 15.13 13.54
CA LEU A 562 -8.78 16.13 14.42
C LEU A 562 -8.85 17.52 13.76
N LEU A 563 -7.89 17.89 12.91
CA LEU A 563 -7.91 19.12 12.12
C LEU A 563 -9.06 19.21 11.10
N LEU A 564 -9.75 18.11 10.76
CA LEU A 564 -10.96 18.12 9.92
C LEU A 564 -12.26 18.33 10.73
N THR A 565 -12.24 18.13 12.05
CA THR A 565 -13.42 18.30 12.93
C THR A 565 -13.97 19.74 13.08
N PRO A 566 -13.18 20.83 12.91
CA PRO A 566 -13.70 22.20 12.96
C PRO A 566 -14.81 22.49 11.95
N ALA A 567 -14.89 21.74 10.84
CA ALA A 567 -15.99 21.86 9.88
C ALA A 567 -17.35 21.54 10.52
N ALA A 568 -17.46 20.40 11.21
CA ALA A 568 -18.68 20.01 11.93
C ALA A 568 -18.99 20.99 13.09
N LEU A 569 -17.96 21.44 13.81
CA LEU A 569 -18.12 22.43 14.89
C LEU A 569 -18.58 23.81 14.39
N ALA A 570 -18.14 24.24 13.20
CA ALA A 570 -18.59 25.47 12.58
C ALA A 570 -20.05 25.38 12.12
N LEU A 571 -20.47 24.25 11.56
CA LEU A 571 -21.88 23.96 11.23
C LEU A 571 -22.78 23.93 12.46
N LEU A 572 -22.30 23.37 13.57
CA LEU A 572 -23.00 23.31 14.86
C LEU A 572 -23.27 24.69 15.47
N ARG A 573 -22.50 25.73 15.14
CA ARG A 573 -22.77 27.09 15.63
C ARG A 573 -24.06 27.62 15.01
N ARG A 574 -24.97 28.14 15.85
CA ARG A 574 -26.19 28.81 15.37
C ARG A 574 -25.79 29.90 14.38
N ALA A 575 -26.42 29.91 13.21
CA ALA A 575 -26.42 31.10 12.38
C ALA A 575 -26.98 32.28 13.21
N PRO A 576 -26.37 33.47 13.21
CA PRO A 576 -27.01 34.64 13.79
C PRO A 576 -28.37 34.83 13.09
N HIS A 577 -29.41 35.18 13.85
CA HIS A 577 -30.72 35.48 13.28
C HIS A 577 -30.61 36.73 12.40
N SER A 578 -30.41 36.48 11.12
CA SER A 578 -30.62 37.44 10.04
C SER A 578 -31.57 36.74 9.08
N PRO A 579 -32.88 36.99 9.14
CA PRO A 579 -33.71 36.63 7.99
C PRO A 579 -33.06 37.31 6.77
N PRO A 580 -32.88 36.64 5.62
CA PRO A 580 -32.70 37.38 4.40
C PRO A 580 -33.89 38.34 4.34
N GLN A 581 -33.63 39.62 4.05
CA GLN A 581 -34.71 40.52 3.67
C GLN A 581 -35.41 39.85 2.49
N ALA A 582 -36.60 39.32 2.77
CA ALA A 582 -37.57 39.07 1.73
C ALA A 582 -37.90 40.46 1.19
N VAL A 583 -37.13 40.89 0.18
CA VAL A 583 -37.58 41.91 -0.76
C VAL A 583 -38.71 41.24 -1.52
N LEU A 584 -39.86 41.19 -0.84
CA LEU A 584 -41.17 40.93 -1.39
C LEU A 584 -41.51 42.15 -2.26
N GLY A 585 -40.81 42.25 -3.38
CA GLY A 585 -41.39 42.71 -4.63
C GLY A 585 -42.45 41.71 -5.08
N ALA A 586 -43.44 41.47 -4.22
CA ALA A 586 -44.69 40.80 -4.56
C ALA A 586 -45.54 41.83 -5.29
N THR A 587 -45.11 42.20 -6.50
CA THR A 587 -46.02 42.75 -7.49
C THR A 587 -47.06 41.67 -7.77
N ARG A 588 -48.20 41.77 -7.09
CA ARG A 588 -49.43 41.12 -7.54
C ARG A 588 -49.65 41.58 -8.98
N TYR A 589 -49.48 40.66 -9.90
CA TYR A 589 -50.28 40.71 -11.12
C TYR A 589 -51.65 40.20 -10.72
N GLU A 590 -52.53 41.11 -10.32
CA GLU A 590 -53.96 40.87 -10.44
C GLU A 590 -54.30 40.87 -11.92
N VAL A 591 -55.13 39.91 -12.32
CA VAL A 591 -55.55 39.61 -13.69
C VAL A 591 -56.76 40.47 -14.06
#